data_AF-A0AAD5UYZ0-F1
#
_entry.id   AF-A0AAD5UYZ0-F1
#
_cell.length_a   1.000
_cell.length_b   1.000
_cell.length_c   1.000
_cell.angle_alpha   90.00
_cell.angle_beta   90.00
_cell.angle_gamma   90.00
#
_symmetry.space_group_name_H-M   'P 1'
#
loop_
_entity.id
_entity.type
_entity.pdbx_description
1 polymer ?
#
loop_
_entity_poly.entity_id
_entity_poly.type
_entity_poly.pdbx_seq_one_letter_code
_entity_poly.pdbx_strand_id
1 'polypeptide(L)'
;MGIGPLGVSPSEIVGKVLKRISRSSTHPTVTFYFTDNTTYQVRVDGYNPMYPGIPKEIETDPGFGPILQQLEGAGPSSTTYTISHAKMVTLRDRAYELGKKESRWDQQHEAVAFKFAEEGRWHCIWVSLAEYERNSQRCIFRNFDDVYLDKLDRPSKKRRPGSRGGRLGGNQRWNQ
;
A
#
# COMPACT_ATOMS: atom_id res chain seq x y z
N MET A 1 1.44 -12.70 -26.32
CA MET A 1 0.30 -12.50 -25.40
C MET A 1 0.38 -11.07 -24.91
N GLY A 2 -0.58 -10.21 -25.27
CA GLY A 2 -0.57 -8.82 -24.83
C GLY A 2 -0.83 -8.74 -23.33
N ILE A 3 0.13 -8.23 -22.58
CA ILE A 3 0.01 -7.98 -21.15
C ILE A 3 -0.91 -6.76 -21.03
N GLY A 4 -2.10 -6.94 -20.46
CA GLY A 4 -2.98 -5.81 -20.14
C GLY A 4 -2.29 -4.83 -19.19
N PRO A 5 -2.85 -3.62 -18.99
CA PRO A 5 -2.29 -2.68 -18.00
C PRO A 5 -2.15 -3.38 -16.65
N LEU A 6 -0.97 -3.26 -16.03
CA LEU A 6 -0.72 -3.81 -14.70
C LEU A 6 -1.57 -3.05 -13.68
N GLY A 7 -2.38 -3.78 -12.91
CA GLY A 7 -3.20 -3.21 -11.84
C GLY A 7 -4.52 -2.57 -12.30
N VAL A 8 -5.07 -1.75 -11.41
CA VAL A 8 -6.34 -1.04 -11.55
C VAL A 8 -6.11 0.47 -11.64
N SER A 9 -7.06 1.19 -12.24
CA SER A 9 -6.98 2.66 -12.29
C SER A 9 -7.05 3.27 -10.87
N PRO A 10 -6.18 4.23 -10.51
CA PRO A 10 -6.31 4.95 -9.25
C PRO A 10 -7.64 5.67 -9.08
N SER A 11 -8.38 5.95 -10.16
CA SER A 11 -9.74 6.48 -10.04
C SER A 11 -10.68 5.56 -9.26
N GLU A 12 -10.39 4.25 -9.16
CA GLU A 12 -11.21 3.30 -8.39
C GLU A 12 -11.23 3.57 -6.88
N ILE A 13 -10.23 4.27 -6.34
CA ILE A 13 -10.17 4.60 -4.91
C ILE A 13 -10.73 6.00 -4.59
N VAL A 14 -11.12 6.79 -5.60
CA VAL A 14 -11.75 8.09 -5.41
C VAL A 14 -13.12 7.94 -4.75
N GLY A 15 -13.40 8.80 -3.77
CA GLY A 15 -14.60 8.77 -2.94
C GLY A 15 -14.55 7.73 -1.81
N LYS A 16 -13.52 6.88 -1.76
CA LYS A 16 -13.40 5.89 -0.67
C LYS A 16 -12.82 6.51 0.59
N VAL A 17 -13.29 6.03 1.74
CA VAL A 17 -12.82 6.45 3.06
C VAL A 17 -11.77 5.47 3.57
N LEU A 18 -10.53 5.93 3.64
CA LEU A 18 -9.37 5.21 4.13
C LEU A 18 -9.40 5.18 5.65
N LYS A 19 -9.39 3.97 6.23
CA LYS A 19 -9.39 3.77 7.69
C LYS A 19 -8.06 3.32 8.26
N ARG A 20 -7.20 2.75 7.42
CA ARG A 20 -5.88 2.25 7.81
C ARG A 20 -4.97 2.14 6.61
N ILE A 21 -3.69 2.41 6.83
CA ILE A 21 -2.60 2.11 5.90
C ILE A 21 -1.65 1.12 6.60
N SER A 22 -0.99 0.27 5.82
CA SER A 22 0.06 -0.60 6.33
C SER A 22 1.17 -0.73 5.29
N ARG A 23 2.38 -0.33 5.66
CA ARG A 23 3.59 -0.72 4.94
C ARG A 23 3.97 -2.15 5.32
N SER A 24 4.43 -2.92 4.35
CA SER A 24 5.05 -4.23 4.63
C SER A 24 6.47 -4.02 5.14
N SER A 25 6.89 -4.81 6.13
CA SER A 25 8.26 -4.81 6.65
C SER A 25 9.22 -5.65 5.81
N THR A 26 8.70 -6.49 4.91
CA THR A 26 9.50 -7.46 4.13
C THR A 26 9.45 -7.22 2.63
N HIS A 27 8.46 -6.47 2.15
CA HIS A 27 8.22 -6.23 0.72
C HIS A 27 7.93 -4.74 0.48
N PRO A 28 8.37 -4.17 -0.65
CA PRO A 28 8.12 -2.79 -1.02
C PRO A 28 6.66 -2.60 -1.43
N THR A 29 5.74 -2.62 -0.47
CA THR A 29 4.31 -2.51 -0.71
C THR A 29 3.62 -1.68 0.35
N VAL A 30 2.60 -0.93 -0.06
CA VAL A 30 1.70 -0.18 0.83
C VAL A 30 0.29 -0.69 0.63
N THR A 31 -0.38 -1.07 1.71
CA THR A 31 -1.76 -1.55 1.65
C THR A 31 -2.72 -0.51 2.22
N PHE A 32 -3.74 -0.18 1.44
CA PHE A 32 -4.85 0.69 1.82
C PHE A 32 -6.06 -0.14 2.23
N TYR A 33 -6.59 0.14 3.41
CA TYR A 33 -7.81 -0.49 3.91
C TYR A 33 -8.93 0.55 4.00
N PHE A 34 -10.02 0.29 3.28
CA PHE A 34 -11.16 1.21 3.22
C PHE A 34 -12.30 0.77 4.14
N THR A 35 -13.19 1.70 4.49
CA THR A 35 -14.36 1.44 5.34
C THR A 35 -15.38 0.52 4.69
N ASP A 36 -15.48 0.53 3.37
CA ASP A 36 -16.31 -0.38 2.55
C ASP A 36 -15.76 -1.83 2.49
N ASN A 37 -14.70 -2.11 3.24
CA ASN A 37 -13.97 -3.39 3.29
C ASN A 37 -13.23 -3.78 2.01
N THR A 38 -13.16 -2.89 1.02
CA THR A 38 -12.21 -3.06 -0.08
C THR A 38 -10.78 -2.82 0.39
N THR A 39 -9.83 -3.42 -0.32
CA THR A 39 -8.40 -3.31 -0.01
C THR A 39 -7.64 -3.15 -1.30
N TYR A 40 -6.73 -2.19 -1.34
CA TYR A 40 -5.87 -1.93 -2.48
C TYR A 40 -4.42 -1.93 -2.02
N GLN A 41 -3.50 -2.24 -2.92
CA GLN A 41 -2.08 -2.30 -2.63
C GLN A 41 -1.30 -1.56 -3.70
N VAL A 42 -0.42 -0.65 -3.29
CA VAL A 42 0.63 -0.12 -4.17
C VAL A 42 1.74 -1.17 -4.24
N ARG A 43 2.05 -1.61 -5.45
CA ARG A 43 3.02 -2.68 -5.74
C ARG A 43 4.05 -2.17 -6.75
N VAL A 44 5.21 -2.80 -6.76
CA VAL A 44 6.33 -2.47 -7.64
C VAL A 44 6.29 -3.37 -8.86
N ASP A 45 6.41 -2.79 -10.06
CA ASP A 45 6.50 -3.55 -11.30
C ASP A 45 7.75 -4.46 -11.30
N GLY A 46 7.61 -5.67 -11.84
CA GLY A 46 8.69 -6.66 -11.90
C GLY A 46 9.14 -7.22 -10.55
N TYR A 47 8.63 -6.75 -9.40
CA TYR A 47 9.04 -7.25 -8.09
C TYR A 47 8.50 -8.66 -7.81
N ASN A 48 9.42 -9.60 -7.58
CA ASN A 48 9.12 -10.96 -7.16
C ASN A 48 9.57 -11.19 -5.70
N PRO A 49 8.65 -11.45 -4.75
CA PRO A 49 9.01 -11.76 -3.36
C PRO A 49 9.98 -12.94 -3.18
N MET A 50 9.99 -13.90 -4.12
CA MET A 50 10.91 -15.05 -4.08
C MET A 50 12.33 -14.69 -4.52
N TYR A 51 12.49 -13.60 -5.28
CA TYR A 51 13.76 -13.12 -5.82
C TYR A 51 13.84 -11.59 -5.66
N PRO A 52 13.99 -11.07 -4.43
CA PRO A 52 13.82 -9.64 -4.15
C PRO A 52 14.85 -8.73 -4.84
N GLY A 53 16.03 -9.27 -5.16
CA GLY A 53 17.12 -8.53 -5.82
C GLY A 53 17.67 -7.41 -4.95
N ILE A 54 17.96 -6.26 -5.57
CA ILE A 54 18.38 -5.03 -4.89
C ILE A 54 17.26 -4.55 -3.94
N PRO A 55 17.59 -4.16 -2.69
CA PRO A 55 16.61 -3.59 -1.76
C PRO A 55 15.82 -2.45 -2.39
N LYS A 56 14.51 -2.52 -2.22
CA LYS A 56 13.56 -1.52 -2.69
C LYS A 56 12.84 -0.94 -1.50
N GLU A 57 12.74 0.38 -1.45
CA GLU A 57 12.09 1.10 -0.36
C GLU A 57 10.92 1.91 -0.91
N ILE A 58 9.77 1.76 -0.26
CA ILE A 58 8.65 2.66 -0.50
C ILE A 58 9.00 4.01 0.08
N GLU A 59 8.88 5.03 -0.76
CA GLU A 59 9.04 6.43 -0.37
C GLU A 59 7.72 7.19 -0.55
N THR A 60 7.61 8.28 0.21
CA THR A 60 6.45 9.16 0.19
C THR A 60 6.88 10.61 0.32
N ASP A 61 6.03 11.55 -0.08
CA ASP A 61 6.32 12.95 0.15
C ASP A 61 6.39 13.26 1.67
N PRO A 62 7.20 14.24 2.09
CA PRO A 62 7.37 14.55 3.52
C PRO A 62 6.07 14.95 4.23
N GLY A 63 5.10 15.51 3.49
CA GLY A 63 3.81 15.92 4.03
C GLY A 63 2.93 14.72 4.43
N PHE A 64 3.14 13.57 3.82
CA PHE A 64 2.34 12.37 4.09
C PHE A 64 2.75 11.64 5.37
N GLY A 65 3.98 11.83 5.87
CA GLY A 65 4.52 11.12 7.04
C GLY A 65 3.62 11.16 8.28
N PRO A 66 3.14 12.33 8.73
CA PRO A 66 2.24 12.42 9.89
C PRO A 66 0.91 11.68 9.70
N ILE A 67 0.31 11.76 8.52
CA ILE A 67 -0.95 11.07 8.20
C ILE A 67 -0.72 9.56 8.16
N LEU A 68 0.38 9.13 7.54
CA LEU A 68 0.79 7.73 7.50
C LEU A 68 0.93 7.17 8.93
N GLN A 69 1.61 7.88 9.83
CA GLN A 69 1.76 7.45 11.22
C GLN A 69 0.42 7.29 11.95
N GLN A 70 -0.52 8.22 11.76
CA GLN A 70 -1.86 8.15 12.33
C GLN A 70 -2.64 6.94 11.80
N LEU A 71 -2.53 6.65 10.50
CA LEU A 71 -3.25 5.57 9.84
C LEU A 71 -2.58 4.19 10.04
N GLU A 72 -1.28 4.12 10.32
CA GLU A 72 -0.57 2.89 10.67
C GLU A 72 -0.85 2.48 12.12
N GLY A 73 -0.93 3.46 13.03
CA GLY A 73 -1.20 3.27 14.46
C GLY A 73 -2.67 3.13 14.86
N ALA A 74 -3.58 2.99 13.89
CA ALA A 74 -5.03 3.00 14.08
C ALA A 74 -5.54 1.98 15.12
N GLY A 75 -5.73 2.45 16.35
CA GLY A 75 -6.51 1.81 17.42
C GLY A 75 -8.01 2.11 17.31
N PRO A 76 -8.82 1.87 18.38
CA PRO A 76 -10.28 2.04 18.36
C PRO A 76 -10.79 3.45 18.00
N SER A 77 -9.95 4.48 18.10
CA SER A 77 -10.22 5.88 17.75
C SER A 77 -9.48 6.31 16.47
N SER A 78 -9.45 5.45 15.45
CA SER A 78 -8.72 5.72 14.21
C SER A 78 -9.33 6.88 13.43
N THR A 79 -8.53 7.90 13.13
CA THR A 79 -8.90 8.95 12.17
C THR A 79 -9.06 8.34 10.78
N THR A 80 -10.07 8.77 10.04
CA THR A 80 -10.32 8.34 8.66
C THR A 80 -10.11 9.51 7.71
N TYR A 81 -9.68 9.21 6.48
CA TYR A 81 -9.48 10.20 5.43
C TYR A 81 -10.18 9.79 4.14
N THR A 82 -10.80 10.73 3.44
CA THR A 82 -11.53 10.46 2.21
C THR A 82 -10.64 10.78 1.02
N ILE A 83 -10.41 9.82 0.13
CA ILE A 83 -9.64 10.08 -1.09
C ILE A 83 -10.50 10.89 -2.06
N SER A 84 -10.17 12.16 -2.28
CA SER A 84 -10.91 13.04 -3.20
C SER A 84 -10.43 12.94 -4.64
N HIS A 85 -9.14 12.65 -4.84
CA HIS A 85 -8.51 12.51 -6.15
C HIS A 85 -7.45 11.43 -6.10
N ALA A 86 -7.25 10.70 -7.19
CA ALA A 86 -6.16 9.75 -7.34
C ALA A 86 -5.83 9.55 -8.82
N LYS A 87 -4.54 9.41 -9.15
CA LYS A 87 -4.03 9.18 -10.50
C LYS A 87 -2.63 8.57 -10.49
N MET A 88 -2.25 7.93 -11.59
CA MET A 88 -0.84 7.65 -11.87
C MET A 88 -0.17 8.95 -12.32
N VAL A 89 1.08 9.16 -11.92
CA VAL A 89 1.90 10.29 -12.36
C VAL A 89 3.30 9.81 -12.69
N THR A 90 3.86 10.37 -13.74
CA THR A 90 5.28 10.21 -14.06
C THR A 90 6.10 11.21 -13.25
N LEU A 91 7.03 10.71 -12.44
CA LEU A 91 8.05 11.50 -11.74
C LEU A 91 9.33 11.53 -12.58
N ARG A 92 10.18 12.54 -12.33
CA ARG A 92 11.51 12.66 -12.94
C ARG A 92 12.52 12.92 -11.85
N ASP A 93 13.31 11.90 -11.53
CA ASP A 93 14.27 11.92 -10.45
C ASP A 93 15.69 11.65 -10.94
N ARG A 94 16.68 12.00 -10.12
CA ARG A 94 18.09 11.73 -10.42
C ARG A 94 18.53 10.40 -9.83
N ALA A 95 18.85 9.47 -10.72
CA ALA A 95 19.51 8.21 -10.40
C ALA A 95 21.03 8.33 -10.55
N TYR A 96 21.78 7.47 -9.85
CA TYR A 96 23.23 7.49 -9.91
C TYR A 96 23.85 6.16 -9.51
N GLU A 97 25.10 5.97 -9.95
CA GLU A 97 25.97 4.86 -9.55
C GLU A 97 27.39 5.39 -9.32
N LEU A 98 27.95 5.04 -8.16
CA LEU A 98 29.31 5.35 -7.74
C LEU A 98 30.23 4.17 -8.07
N GLY A 99 31.37 4.44 -8.72
CA GLY A 99 32.29 3.38 -9.13
C GLY A 99 33.44 3.91 -10.00
N LYS A 100 33.96 3.08 -10.90
CA LYS A 100 35.12 3.42 -11.77
C LYS A 100 34.85 4.60 -12.71
N LYS A 101 33.58 4.86 -13.04
CA LYS A 101 33.10 6.07 -13.71
C LYS A 101 31.80 6.45 -13.02
N GLU A 102 31.84 7.49 -12.19
CA GLU A 102 30.61 8.03 -11.59
C GLU A 102 29.63 8.39 -12.70
N SER A 103 28.42 7.87 -12.60
CA SER A 103 27.36 8.15 -13.57
C SER A 103 26.14 8.71 -12.85
N ARG A 104 25.49 9.67 -13.50
CA ARG A 104 24.25 10.30 -13.04
C ARG A 104 23.36 10.46 -14.26
N TRP A 105 22.09 10.12 -14.11
CA TRP A 105 21.11 10.27 -15.17
C TRP A 105 19.76 10.69 -14.58
N ASP A 106 18.96 11.35 -15.40
CA ASP A 106 17.56 11.57 -15.06
C ASP A 106 16.77 10.33 -15.45
N GLN A 107 15.92 9.86 -14.55
CA GLN A 107 15.05 8.72 -14.76
C GLN A 107 13.60 9.15 -14.59
N GLN A 108 12.76 8.67 -15.51
CA GLN A 108 11.32 8.77 -15.39
C GLN A 108 10.78 7.46 -14.81
N HIS A 109 9.84 7.56 -13.88
CA HIS A 109 9.16 6.40 -13.28
C HIS A 109 7.74 6.78 -12.86
N GLU A 110 6.88 5.77 -12.74
CA GLU A 110 5.48 5.93 -12.37
C GLU A 110 5.26 5.86 -10.86
N ALA A 111 4.45 6.79 -10.34
CA ALA A 111 4.05 6.89 -8.94
C ALA A 111 2.53 6.94 -8.79
N VAL A 112 2.04 6.48 -7.63
CA VAL A 112 0.62 6.65 -7.25
C VAL A 112 0.46 7.97 -6.52
N ALA A 113 -0.29 8.90 -7.10
CA ALA A 113 -0.61 10.18 -6.47
C ALA A 113 -2.08 10.25 -6.06
N PHE A 114 -2.37 10.79 -4.88
CA PHE A 114 -3.74 10.98 -4.39
C PHE A 114 -3.87 12.22 -3.50
N LYS A 115 -5.11 12.61 -3.21
CA LYS A 115 -5.45 13.70 -2.29
C LYS A 115 -6.44 13.24 -1.26
N PHE A 116 -6.28 13.65 -0.01
CA PHE A 116 -7.36 13.57 0.96
C PHE A 116 -8.27 14.80 0.86
N ALA A 117 -9.56 14.60 1.02
CA ALA A 117 -10.56 15.68 1.01
C ALA A 117 -10.34 16.64 2.20
N GLU A 118 -9.85 16.11 3.32
CA GLU A 118 -9.69 16.80 4.59
C GLU A 118 -8.52 17.81 4.58
N GLU A 119 -7.51 17.60 3.75
CA GLU A 119 -6.32 18.48 3.66
C GLU A 119 -6.12 19.11 2.27
N GLY A 120 -6.64 18.51 1.20
CA GLY A 120 -6.60 19.05 -0.16
C GLY A 120 -5.22 19.06 -0.83
N ARG A 121 -4.17 18.53 -0.19
CA ARG A 121 -2.82 18.42 -0.73
C ARG A 121 -2.67 17.12 -1.54
N TRP A 122 -1.74 17.14 -2.51
CA TRP A 122 -1.33 15.92 -3.21
C TRP A 122 -0.27 15.19 -2.40
N HIS A 123 -0.45 13.90 -2.24
CA HIS A 123 0.56 12.97 -1.77
C HIS A 123 0.95 12.01 -2.88
N CYS A 124 2.19 11.52 -2.80
CA CYS A 124 2.74 10.56 -3.76
C CYS A 124 3.36 9.38 -3.02
N ILE A 125 3.21 8.20 -3.60
CA ILE A 125 3.91 6.98 -3.21
C ILE A 125 4.68 6.48 -4.42
N TRP A 126 5.98 6.31 -4.26
CA TRP A 126 6.88 5.74 -5.26
C TRP A 126 7.83 4.75 -4.60
N VAL A 127 8.71 4.14 -5.39
CA VAL A 127 9.74 3.24 -4.89
C VAL A 127 11.10 3.70 -5.37
N SER A 128 12.09 3.59 -4.49
CA SER A 128 13.49 3.67 -4.87
C SER A 128 14.20 2.36 -4.60
N LEU A 129 15.29 2.15 -5.33
CA LEU A 129 16.24 1.09 -5.10
C LEU A 129 17.53 1.75 -4.65
N ALA A 130 18.10 1.28 -3.56
CA ALA A 130 19.35 1.83 -3.05
C ALA A 130 20.29 0.72 -2.59
N GLU A 131 21.54 0.79 -3.03
CA GLU A 131 22.62 0.00 -2.45
C GLU A 131 23.55 0.91 -1.65
N TYR A 132 23.90 0.44 -0.47
CA TYR A 132 24.79 1.14 0.45
C TYR A 132 26.08 0.35 0.63
N GLU A 133 27.20 1.06 0.67
CA GLU A 133 28.48 0.48 1.04
C GLU A 133 28.42 -0.03 2.48
N ARG A 134 28.78 -1.31 2.69
CA ARG A 134 28.55 -2.04 3.96
C ARG A 134 29.08 -1.32 5.20
N ASN A 135 30.17 -0.58 5.07
CA ASN A 135 30.91 -0.03 6.21
C ASN A 135 30.64 1.46 6.46
N SER A 136 30.17 2.21 5.46
CA SER A 136 30.11 3.68 5.53
C SER A 136 28.69 4.23 5.53
N GLN A 137 27.66 3.38 5.34
CA GLN A 137 26.28 3.81 5.08
C GLN A 137 26.18 4.79 3.90
N ARG A 138 27.22 4.85 3.05
CA ARG A 138 27.22 5.68 1.85
C ARG A 138 26.43 4.97 0.77
N CYS A 139 25.40 5.63 0.25
CA CYS A 139 24.66 5.12 -0.90
C CYS A 139 25.56 5.15 -2.14
N ILE A 140 25.81 3.98 -2.73
CA ILE A 140 26.66 3.79 -3.91
C ILE A 140 25.85 3.62 -5.20
N PHE A 141 24.57 3.32 -5.09
CA PHE A 141 23.67 3.19 -6.23
C PHE A 141 22.28 3.62 -5.80
N ARG A 142 21.62 4.46 -6.61
CA ARG A 142 20.21 4.79 -6.45
C ARG A 142 19.52 4.77 -7.80
N ASN A 143 18.39 4.08 -7.86
CA ASN A 143 17.55 3.94 -9.04
C ASN A 143 16.07 3.96 -8.59
N PHE A 144 15.13 3.99 -9.52
CA PHE A 144 13.69 4.01 -9.27
C PHE A 144 13.00 2.93 -10.09
N ASP A 145 11.90 2.38 -9.59
CA ASP A 145 11.05 1.45 -10.34
C ASP A 145 9.64 2.03 -10.45
N ASP A 146 8.89 1.54 -11.42
CA ASP A 146 7.49 1.89 -11.58
C ASP A 146 6.64 1.21 -10.50
N VAL A 147 5.65 1.92 -9.97
CA VAL A 147 4.61 1.33 -9.13
C VAL A 147 3.26 1.29 -9.84
N TYR A 148 2.41 0.38 -9.40
CA TYR A 148 1.02 0.28 -9.83
C TYR A 148 0.09 0.05 -8.65
N LEU A 149 -1.19 0.39 -8.82
CA LEU A 149 -2.22 0.11 -7.83
C LEU A 149 -2.89 -1.22 -8.16
N ASP A 150 -3.00 -2.11 -7.19
CA ASP A 150 -3.64 -3.41 -7.33
C ASP A 150 -4.83 -3.52 -6.37
N LYS A 151 -5.84 -4.29 -6.75
CA LYS A 151 -7.02 -4.54 -5.91
C LYS A 151 -6.90 -5.93 -5.29
N LEU A 152 -6.92 -6.00 -3.96
CA LEU A 152 -6.84 -7.26 -3.26
C LEU A 152 -8.23 -7.85 -3.07
N ASP A 153 -8.52 -8.92 -3.80
CA ASP A 153 -9.71 -9.73 -3.60
C ASP A 153 -9.61 -10.47 -2.27
N ARG A 154 -10.26 -9.93 -1.24
CA ARG A 154 -10.43 -10.66 0.01
C ARG A 154 -11.57 -11.66 -0.16
N PRO A 155 -11.36 -12.97 0.13
CA PRO A 155 -12.47 -13.90 0.20
C PRO A 155 -13.44 -13.37 1.26
N SER A 156 -14.70 -13.21 0.88
CA SER A 156 -15.73 -12.79 1.82
C SER A 156 -15.70 -13.75 3.00
N LYS A 157 -15.49 -13.23 4.22
CA LYS A 157 -15.61 -14.04 5.44
C LYS A 157 -17.06 -14.52 5.47
N LYS A 158 -17.34 -15.73 4.98
CA LYS A 158 -18.64 -16.38 5.11
C LYS A 158 -19.00 -16.35 6.58
N ARG A 159 -19.95 -15.49 6.96
CA ARG A 159 -20.50 -15.46 8.32
C ARG A 159 -21.06 -16.86 8.55
N ARG A 160 -20.42 -17.62 9.43
CA ARG A 160 -20.96 -18.91 9.88
C ARG A 160 -22.38 -18.61 10.39
N PRO A 161 -23.44 -19.23 9.83
CA PRO A 161 -24.77 -19.05 10.35
C PRO A 161 -24.75 -19.45 11.82
N GLY A 162 -25.06 -18.49 12.69
CA GLY A 162 -25.01 -18.68 14.12
C GLY A 162 -25.89 -19.85 14.51
N SER A 163 -25.29 -20.82 15.19
CA SER A 163 -26.00 -21.85 15.95
C SER A 163 -26.90 -21.16 16.98
N ARG A 164 -28.13 -20.84 16.59
CA ARG A 164 -29.26 -20.72 17.52
C ARG A 164 -29.59 -22.13 18.01
N GLY A 165 -28.75 -22.66 18.87
CA GLY A 165 -29.05 -23.83 19.69
C GLY A 165 -29.98 -23.39 20.81
N GLY A 166 -31.23 -23.82 20.72
CA GLY A 166 -32.34 -23.35 21.53
C GLY A 166 -32.14 -23.54 23.04
N ARG A 167 -32.62 -22.56 23.79
CA ARG A 167 -33.11 -22.78 25.15
C ARG A 167 -34.32 -23.71 25.05
N LEU A 168 -34.14 -24.99 25.41
CA LEU A 168 -35.25 -25.84 25.82
C LEU A 168 -35.41 -25.67 27.34
N GLY A 169 -36.40 -24.89 27.74
CA GLY A 169 -36.99 -24.92 29.07
C GLY A 169 -38.25 -25.78 29.07
N GLY A 170 -38.58 -26.38 30.23
CA GLY A 170 -39.86 -27.04 30.51
C GLY A 170 -39.77 -28.58 30.43
N ASN A 171 -39.52 -29.33 31.51
CA ASN A 171 -40.36 -29.60 32.69
C ASN A 171 -41.55 -30.53 32.37
N GLN A 172 -41.50 -31.82 32.78
CA GLN A 172 -42.51 -32.46 33.64
C GLN A 172 -42.22 -33.96 33.89
N ARG A 173 -41.99 -34.24 35.18
CA ARG A 173 -42.28 -35.48 35.94
C ARG A 173 -43.68 -36.01 35.61
N TRP A 174 -43.85 -37.32 35.43
CA TRP A 174 -44.90 -38.21 36.02
C TRP A 174 -44.75 -39.67 35.53
N ASN A 175 -45.00 -40.60 36.46
CA ASN A 175 -45.23 -42.07 36.37
C ASN A 175 -44.00 -42.95 36.03
N GLN A 176 -43.70 -44.04 36.75
CA GLN A 176 -44.45 -44.92 37.67
C GLN A 176 -43.70 -45.14 38.98
#